data_AF-A0A948WQX8-F1
#
_entry.id   AF-A0A948WQX8-F1
#
_cell.length_a   1.000
_cell.length_b   1.000
_cell.length_c   1.000
_cell.angle_alpha   90.00
_cell.angle_beta   90.00
_cell.angle_gamma   90.00
#
_symmetry.space_group_name_H-M   'P 1'
#
loop_
_entity.id
_entity.type
_entity.pdbx_description
1 polymer ?
#
loop_
_entity_poly.entity_id
_entity_poly.type
_entity_poly.pdbx_seq_one_letter_code
_entity_poly.pdbx_strand_id
1 'polypeptide(L)'
;MRKPKSFEDGMETLEQLLEQLADPATPLEKAVKLYSDSAVLLEYCTTTLQNAKLEMEQIDVKLNTFTQTKSISGAVEEQDFTAKNAEEDILA
;
A
#
# COMPACT_ATOMS: atom_id res chain seq x y z
N MET A 1 6.91 -23.10 -13.41
CA MET A 1 6.53 -21.94 -14.23
C MET A 1 7.37 -20.71 -13.82
N ARG A 2 7.70 -19.80 -14.74
CA ARG A 2 8.51 -18.61 -14.42
C ARG A 2 7.58 -17.48 -13.98
N LYS A 3 7.94 -16.76 -12.91
CA LYS A 3 7.12 -15.66 -12.37
C LYS A 3 7.00 -14.52 -13.41
N PRO A 4 5.82 -13.92 -13.61
CA PRO A 4 5.65 -12.80 -14.54
C PRO A 4 6.52 -11.60 -14.17
N LYS A 5 6.81 -10.73 -15.15
CA LYS A 5 7.62 -9.53 -14.94
C LYS A 5 6.82 -8.40 -14.28
N SER A 6 5.52 -8.34 -14.57
CA SER A 6 4.56 -7.36 -14.05
C SER A 6 3.22 -8.04 -13.73
N PHE A 7 2.34 -7.32 -13.05
CA PHE A 7 0.97 -7.78 -12.79
C PHE A 7 0.19 -7.96 -14.10
N GLU A 8 0.35 -7.00 -15.02
CA GLU A 8 -0.32 -6.90 -16.31
C GLU A 8 0.10 -8.06 -17.23
N ASP A 9 1.41 -8.36 -17.29
CA ASP A 9 1.92 -9.52 -18.02
C ASP A 9 1.37 -10.83 -17.42
N GLY A 10 1.25 -10.88 -16.09
CA GLY A 10 0.69 -12.03 -15.36
C GLY A 10 -0.78 -12.24 -15.68
N MET A 11 -1.56 -11.16 -15.75
CA MET A 11 -2.98 -11.17 -16.11
C MET A 11 -3.20 -11.57 -17.57
N GLU A 12 -2.43 -11.00 -18.51
CA GLU A 12 -2.53 -11.39 -19.93
C GLU A 12 -2.21 -12.88 -20.12
N THR A 13 -1.16 -13.37 -19.44
CA THR A 13 -0.81 -14.80 -19.49
C THR A 13 -1.92 -15.66 -18.88
N LEU A 14 -2.52 -15.23 -17.77
CA LEU A 14 -3.61 -15.97 -17.12
C LEU A 14 -4.84 -16.06 -18.05
N GLU A 15 -5.22 -14.95 -18.69
CA GLU A 15 -6.34 -14.94 -19.65
C GLU A 15 -6.09 -15.91 -20.82
N GLN A 16 -4.88 -15.91 -21.39
CA GLN A 16 -4.50 -16.84 -22.46
C GLN A 16 -4.55 -18.32 -22.02
N LEU A 17 -4.14 -18.62 -20.78
CA LEU A 17 -4.21 -19.99 -20.26
C LEU A 17 -5.66 -20.42 -20.03
N LEU A 18 -6.51 -19.52 -19.51
CA LEU A 18 -7.92 -19.80 -19.28
C LEU A 18 -8.68 -19.99 -20.60
N GLU A 19 -8.35 -19.23 -21.64
CA GLU A 19 -8.92 -19.43 -22.98
C GLU A 19 -8.56 -20.81 -23.55
N GLN A 20 -7.29 -21.21 -23.44
CA GLN A 20 -6.86 -22.56 -23.83
C GLN A 20 -7.51 -23.66 -22.98
N LEU A 21 -7.75 -23.41 -21.70
CA LEU A 21 -8.41 -24.36 -20.81
C LEU A 21 -9.90 -24.52 -21.14
N ALA A 22 -10.54 -23.45 -21.62
CA ALA A 22 -11.94 -23.44 -22.03
C ALA A 22 -12.17 -24.08 -23.43
N ASP A 23 -11.12 -24.23 -24.23
CA ASP A 23 -11.20 -24.86 -25.54
C ASP A 23 -11.54 -26.36 -25.42
N PRO A 24 -12.67 -26.83 -25.99
CA PRO A 24 -13.05 -28.25 -25.96
C PRO A 24 -12.07 -29.17 -26.70
N ALA A 25 -11.20 -28.65 -27.57
CA ALA A 25 -10.15 -29.41 -28.23
C ALA A 25 -8.92 -29.67 -27.33
N THR A 26 -8.84 -29.05 -26.15
CA THR A 26 -7.72 -29.21 -25.23
C THR A 26 -7.71 -30.61 -24.60
N PRO A 27 -6.65 -31.42 -24.80
CA PRO A 27 -6.56 -32.75 -24.20
C PRO A 27 -6.49 -32.67 -22.67
N LEU A 28 -7.03 -33.69 -21.98
CA LEU A 28 -7.08 -33.73 -20.51
C LEU A 28 -5.72 -33.51 -19.84
N GLU A 29 -4.65 -34.12 -20.35
CA GLU A 29 -3.32 -33.95 -19.78
C GLU A 29 -2.82 -32.49 -19.89
N LYS A 30 -3.18 -31.80 -20.99
CA LYS A 30 -2.87 -30.38 -21.18
C LYS A 30 -3.74 -29.53 -20.25
N ALA A 31 -5.04 -29.84 -20.11
CA ALA A 31 -5.94 -29.14 -19.22
C ALA A 31 -5.46 -29.15 -17.75
N VAL A 32 -4.96 -30.29 -17.27
CA VAL A 32 -4.40 -30.40 -15.91
C VAL A 32 -3.16 -29.51 -15.73
N LYS A 33 -2.28 -29.44 -16.72
CA LYS A 33 -1.10 -28.54 -16.70
C LYS A 33 -1.52 -27.07 -16.73
N LEU A 34 -2.41 -26.70 -17.65
CA LEU A 34 -2.96 -25.33 -17.76
C LEU A 34 -3.62 -24.88 -16.45
N TYR A 35 -4.36 -25.76 -15.79
CA TYR A 35 -4.98 -25.45 -14.50
C TYR A 35 -3.94 -25.20 -13.41
N SER A 36 -2.92 -26.07 -13.29
CA SER A 36 -1.83 -25.88 -12.32
C SER A 36 -1.07 -24.57 -12.55
N ASP A 37 -0.77 -24.25 -13.81
CA ASP A 37 -0.07 -23.02 -14.18
C ASP A 37 -0.95 -21.78 -13.90
N SER A 38 -2.25 -21.86 -14.20
CA SER A 38 -3.22 -20.80 -13.90
C SER A 38 -3.34 -20.55 -12.40
N ALA A 39 -3.33 -21.59 -11.57
CA ALA A 39 -3.39 -21.44 -10.12
C ALA A 39 -2.18 -20.68 -9.55
N VAL A 40 -0.98 -20.97 -10.07
CA VAL A 40 0.25 -20.25 -9.69
C VAL A 40 0.19 -18.78 -10.09
N LEU A 41 -0.32 -18.47 -11.29
CA LEU A 41 -0.51 -17.09 -11.73
C LEU A 41 -1.56 -16.36 -10.89
N LEU A 42 -2.67 -17.02 -10.57
CA LEU A 42 -3.72 -16.43 -9.74
C LEU A 42 -3.19 -16.07 -8.35
N GLU A 43 -2.38 -16.94 -7.75
CA GLU A 43 -1.71 -16.67 -6.48
C GLU A 43 -0.78 -15.44 -6.57
N TYR A 44 0.01 -15.35 -7.64
CA TYR A 44 0.87 -14.20 -7.90
C TYR A 44 0.07 -12.89 -8.02
N CYS A 45 -0.98 -12.88 -8.85
CA CYS A 45 -1.82 -11.71 -9.05
C CYS A 45 -2.51 -11.28 -7.75
N THR A 46 -3.06 -12.24 -7.00
CA THR A 46 -3.72 -11.98 -5.72
C THR A 46 -2.75 -11.38 -4.70
N THR A 47 -1.55 -11.95 -4.57
CA THR A 47 -0.51 -11.45 -3.65
C THR A 47 -0.07 -10.05 -4.03
N THR A 48 0.07 -9.78 -5.34
CA THR A 48 0.49 -8.46 -5.84
C THR A 48 -0.56 -7.39 -5.51
N LEU A 49 -1.84 -7.69 -5.70
CA LEU A 49 -2.94 -6.80 -5.34
C LEU A 49 -3.04 -6.56 -3.82
N GLN A 50 -2.82 -7.60 -3.02
CA GLN A 50 -2.78 -7.47 -1.55
C GLN A 50 -1.68 -6.52 -1.09
N ASN A 51 -0.48 -6.63 -1.69
CA ASN A 51 0.63 -5.73 -1.38
C ASN A 51 0.32 -4.29 -1.80
N ALA A 52 -0.23 -4.08 -3.00
CA ALA A 52 -0.64 -2.76 -3.46
C ALA A 52 -1.69 -2.13 -2.53
N LYS A 53 -2.67 -2.91 -2.06
CA LYS A 53 -3.65 -2.46 -1.07
C LYS A 53 -2.97 -2.03 0.24
N LEU A 54 -2.03 -2.83 0.76
CA LEU A 54 -1.29 -2.49 1.98
C LEU A 54 -0.50 -1.18 1.81
N GLU A 55 0.13 -0.99 0.65
CA GLU A 55 0.85 0.25 0.34
C GLU A 55 -0.08 1.47 0.34
N MET A 56 -1.29 1.34 -0.23
CA MET A 56 -2.30 2.40 -0.19
C MET A 56 -2.72 2.74 1.25
N GLU A 57 -3.01 1.73 2.07
CA GLU A 57 -3.37 1.93 3.48
C GLU A 57 -2.25 2.63 4.25
N GLN A 58 -0.98 2.29 3.98
CA GLN A 58 0.17 2.97 4.57
C GLN A 58 0.30 4.42 4.11
N ILE A 59 -0.01 4.72 2.85
CA ILE A 59 -0.02 6.10 2.33
C ILE A 59 -1.10 6.91 3.06
N ASP A 60 -2.31 6.37 3.22
CA ASP A 60 -3.41 7.05 3.92
C ASP A 60 -3.05 7.38 5.38
N VAL A 61 -2.42 6.43 6.09
CA VAL A 61 -1.92 6.66 7.46
C VAL A 61 -0.86 7.77 7.49
N LYS A 62 0.09 7.77 6.54
CA LYS A 62 1.13 8.81 6.44
C LYS A 62 0.52 10.18 6.14
N LEU A 63 -0.47 10.26 5.27
CA LEU A 63 -1.16 11.52 4.97
C LEU A 63 -1.96 12.04 6.17
N ASN A 64 -2.66 11.16 6.89
CA ASN A 64 -3.40 11.54 8.10
C ASN A 64 -2.48 12.01 9.25
N THR A 65 -1.33 11.37 9.42
CA THR A 65 -0.32 11.81 10.41
C THR A 65 0.36 13.12 10.00
N PHE A 66 0.64 13.30 8.70
CA PHE A 66 1.18 14.57 8.17
C PHE A 66 0.19 15.74 8.33
N THR A 67 -1.10 15.51 8.11
CA THR A 67 -2.13 16.54 8.29
C THR A 67 -2.37 16.88 9.77
N GLN A 68 -2.34 15.90 10.69
CA GLN A 68 -2.43 16.17 12.13
C GLN A 68 -1.22 16.94 12.68
N THR A 69 0.00 16.60 12.25
CA THR A 69 1.20 17.31 12.72
C THR A 69 1.23 18.78 12.28
N LYS A 70 0.67 19.11 11.11
CA LYS A 70 0.50 20.50 10.65
C LYS A 70 -0.53 21.28 11.47
N SER A 71 -1.63 20.64 11.89
CA SER A 71 -2.65 21.27 12.75
C SER A 71 -2.13 21.58 14.16
N ILE A 72 -1.15 20.82 14.68
CA ILE A 72 -0.54 21.09 16.00
C ILE A 72 0.53 22.20 15.91
N SER A 73 1.23 22.33 14.78
CA SER A 73 2.23 23.40 14.57
C SER A 73 1.63 24.80 14.40
N GLY A 74 0.31 24.93 14.20
CA GLY A 74 -0.39 26.23 14.12
C GLY A 74 -0.89 26.79 15.45
N ALA A 75 -0.67 26.08 16.56
CA ALA A 75 -1.20 26.43 17.89
C ALA A 75 -0.12 26.73 18.96
N VAL A 76 1.15 26.86 18.59
CA VAL A 76 2.17 27.45 19.48
C VAL A 76 2.22 28.95 19.25
N GLU A 77 1.19 29.60 19.80
CA GLU A 77 1.14 31.04 20.04
C GLU A 77 2.28 31.43 21.00
N GLU A 78 2.93 32.55 20.68
CA GLU A 78 4.02 33.16 21.45
C GLU A 78 3.61 33.34 22.92
N GLN A 79 4.21 32.58 23.84
CA GLN A 79 4.27 33.00 25.24
C GLN A 79 5.54 33.79 25.48
N ASP A 80 5.35 35.10 25.31
CA ASP A 80 6.08 36.20 25.91
C ASP A 80 6.52 35.88 27.35
N PHE A 81 7.82 35.66 27.55
CA PHE A 81 8.43 35.62 28.89
C PHE A 81 8.77 37.05 29.30
N THR A 82 7.76 37.87 29.61
CA THR A 82 7.93 39.14 30.34
C THR A 82 7.61 38.92 31.82
N ALA A 83 8.49 38.20 32.53
CA ALA A 83 8.49 38.24 33.99
C ALA A 83 9.14 39.55 34.47
N LYS A 84 8.33 40.61 34.53
CA LYS A 84 8.56 41.76 35.42
C LYS A 84 8.51 41.27 36.86
N ASN A 85 9.66 41.13 37.50
CA ASN A 85 9.75 41.15 38.97
C ASN A 85 10.43 42.45 39.38
N ALA A 86 9.59 43.45 39.68
CA ALA A 86 9.96 44.67 40.37
C ALA A 86 9.23 44.64 41.71
N GLU A 87 9.92 44.16 42.73
CA GLU A 87 9.66 44.36 44.17
C GLU A 87 11.03 44.13 44.84
N GLU A 88 11.57 44.93 45.73
CA GLU A 88 11.27 46.28 46.17
C GLU A 88 12.53 46.70 46.95
N ASP A 89 12.93 47.95 46.74
CA ASP A 89 13.96 48.65 47.50
C ASP A 89 13.43 48.90 48.92
N ILE A 90 14.01 48.26 49.95
CA ILE A 90 13.87 48.72 51.34
C ILE A 90 15.26 48.90 51.93
N LEU A 91 15.68 50.14 51.82
CA LEU A 91 16.72 50.87 52.55
C LEU A 91 16.69 50.60 54.08
N ALA A 92 17.82 50.11 54.61
CA ALA A 92 18.40 50.48 55.91
C ALA A 92 19.89 50.11 55.96
#